data_AF-A0A843YM48-F1
#
_entry.id   AF-A0A843YM48-F1
#
_cell.length_a   1.000
_cell.length_b   1.000
_cell.length_c   1.000
_cell.angle_alpha   90.00
_cell.angle_beta   90.00
_cell.angle_gamma   90.00
#
_symmetry.space_group_name_H-M   'P 1'
#
loop_
_entity.id
_entity.type
_entity.pdbx_description
1 polymer ?
#
loop_
_entity_poly.entity_id
_entity_poly.type
_entity_poly.pdbx_seq_one_letter_code
_entity_poly.pdbx_strand_id
1 'polypeptide(L)'
;MISTKKFITSFFSSLFFSCSALCISFFPFQSAFSEDISDNLLYFCNAKKSEISIDLAEQSRTVTKPDFIKKTINWAKLLQLGPEKNGGGQPLKTGSKIAVRQYGMIQIRTESGFVNDNPQGESGAWDFPVIELRVAEKTVLQRTALDTCSANDKRANIYFGTCPGNWAQSIETKMLADGRVEVEVKRKFDDSDGQTKGTRETQMITD
;
A
#
# COMPACT_ATOMS: atom_id res chain seq x y z
N MET A 1 35.78 36.29 87.47
CA MET A 1 36.30 37.14 86.39
C MET A 1 35.15 37.39 85.41
N ILE A 2 34.98 38.65 85.05
CA ILE A 2 33.85 39.27 84.35
C ILE A 2 33.73 38.76 82.90
N SER A 3 32.51 38.57 82.39
CA SER A 3 32.00 39.30 81.22
C SER A 3 30.93 38.54 80.42
N THR A 4 29.77 39.17 80.36
CA THR A 4 28.64 38.97 79.45
C THR A 4 29.00 39.25 77.97
N LYS A 5 28.35 38.53 77.03
CA LYS A 5 27.96 38.98 75.67
C LYS A 5 26.69 38.19 75.27
N LYS A 6 25.51 38.81 75.28
CA LYS A 6 24.76 39.47 74.16
C LYS A 6 24.43 38.52 72.99
N PHE A 7 23.18 38.12 72.76
CA PHE A 7 21.99 38.82 72.19
C PHE A 7 21.88 38.71 70.64
N ILE A 8 20.90 37.90 70.21
CA ILE A 8 19.92 38.03 69.11
C ILE A 8 20.38 38.48 67.71
N THR A 9 20.11 37.66 66.69
CA THR A 9 19.15 37.88 65.55
C THR A 9 19.52 37.00 64.35
N SER A 10 18.51 36.76 63.50
CA SER A 10 18.59 36.28 62.09
C SER A 10 18.24 34.81 61.88
N PHE A 11 17.39 34.41 60.94
CA PHE A 11 16.38 35.07 60.10
C PHE A 11 15.48 33.93 59.60
N PHE A 12 14.23 34.27 59.30
CA PHE A 12 13.26 33.41 58.62
C PHE A 12 13.75 32.96 57.22
N SER A 13 13.07 31.93 56.70
CA SER A 13 13.09 31.45 55.30
C SER A 13 14.15 30.37 55.05
N SER A 14 13.82 29.16 54.60
CA SER A 14 13.23 28.95 53.28
C SER A 14 12.80 27.49 53.07
N LEU A 15 11.66 27.35 52.40
CA LEU A 15 11.28 26.30 51.43
C LEU A 15 11.42 24.82 51.84
N PHE A 16 10.26 24.26 52.21
CA PHE A 16 9.82 22.97 51.71
C PHE A 16 9.89 22.95 50.18
N PHE A 17 10.73 22.12 49.59
CA PHE A 17 10.52 21.67 48.21
C PHE A 17 10.71 20.16 48.14
N SER A 18 9.57 19.49 48.08
CA SER A 18 9.38 18.08 47.76
C SER A 18 10.22 17.71 46.53
N CYS A 19 11.24 16.87 46.73
CA CYS A 19 11.94 16.20 45.64
C CYS A 19 11.04 15.06 45.14
N SER A 20 9.96 15.43 44.44
CA SER A 20 9.12 14.49 43.73
C SER A 20 9.92 13.94 42.55
N ALA A 21 10.21 12.64 42.64
CA ALA A 21 10.84 11.84 41.61
C ALA A 21 10.24 12.12 40.23
N LEU A 22 11.01 12.80 39.38
CA LEU A 22 10.74 12.87 37.94
C LEU A 22 11.15 11.53 37.33
N CYS A 23 10.29 10.52 37.44
CA CYS A 23 10.36 9.35 36.59
C CYS A 23 10.01 9.81 35.16
N ILE A 24 11.02 10.22 34.40
CA ILE A 24 10.93 10.38 32.95
C ILE A 24 10.63 8.98 32.40
N SER A 25 9.35 8.70 32.19
CA SER A 25 8.90 7.55 31.44
C SER A 25 9.34 7.77 30.00
N PHE A 26 10.45 7.12 29.64
CA PHE A 26 10.79 6.85 28.25
C PHE A 26 9.65 6.02 27.67
N PHE A 27 8.67 6.68 27.05
CA PHE A 27 7.77 5.99 26.15
C PHE A 27 8.65 5.45 25.01
N PRO A 28 8.73 4.13 24.81
CA PRO A 28 9.35 3.62 23.60
C PRO A 28 8.55 4.20 22.44
N PHE A 29 9.21 5.02 21.63
CA PHE A 29 8.73 5.42 20.32
C PHE A 29 8.52 4.11 19.57
N GLN A 30 7.27 3.62 19.54
CA GLN A 30 6.90 2.49 18.72
C GLN A 30 7.05 2.97 17.28
N SER A 31 8.20 2.68 16.67
CA SER A 31 8.34 2.69 15.22
C SER A 31 7.16 1.93 14.68
N ALA A 32 6.26 2.64 13.99
CA ALA A 32 5.21 2.03 13.22
C ALA A 32 5.91 1.11 12.22
N PHE A 33 5.69 -0.20 12.36
CA PHE A 33 6.18 -1.17 11.40
C PHE A 33 5.61 -0.78 10.03
N SER A 34 6.49 -0.48 9.08
CA SER A 34 6.17 -0.48 7.66
C SER A 34 5.80 -1.91 7.32
N GLU A 35 4.52 -2.19 7.11
CA GLU A 35 4.14 -3.39 6.38
C GLU A 35 4.60 -3.13 4.94
N ASP A 36 5.75 -3.71 4.57
CA ASP A 36 6.31 -3.58 3.23
C ASP A 36 5.40 -4.34 2.28
N ILE A 37 4.81 -3.64 1.32
CA ILE A 37 4.09 -4.28 0.21
C ILE A 37 5.11 -4.98 -0.65
N SER A 38 4.85 -6.25 -0.98
CA SER A 38 5.74 -6.98 -1.87
C SER A 38 5.94 -6.25 -3.21
N ASP A 39 7.19 -6.00 -3.60
CA ASP A 39 7.58 -5.55 -4.94
C ASP A 39 7.16 -6.52 -6.07
N ASN A 40 6.59 -7.68 -5.71
CA ASN A 40 6.27 -8.75 -6.62
C ASN A 40 4.76 -9.01 -6.70
N LEU A 41 4.26 -9.12 -7.93
CA LEU A 41 2.96 -9.71 -8.22
C LEU A 41 3.12 -11.16 -8.63
N LEU A 42 2.14 -11.98 -8.27
CA LEU A 42 2.02 -13.36 -8.70
C LEU A 42 0.92 -13.47 -9.75
N TYR A 43 1.27 -14.00 -10.91
CA TYR A 43 0.34 -14.35 -11.98
C TYR A 43 0.20 -15.86 -12.00
N PHE A 44 -1.01 -16.35 -11.84
CA PHE A 44 -1.36 -17.72 -12.16
C PHE A 44 -2.10 -17.69 -13.48
N CYS A 45 -1.57 -18.34 -14.50
CA CYS A 45 -2.15 -18.29 -15.85
C CYS A 45 -2.43 -19.69 -16.41
N ASN A 46 -3.60 -19.89 -16.98
CA ASN A 46 -3.93 -21.02 -17.83
C ASN A 46 -4.16 -20.51 -19.26
N ALA A 47 -3.12 -20.57 -20.09
CA ALA A 47 -3.18 -20.07 -21.47
C ALA A 47 -4.14 -20.87 -22.37
N LYS A 48 -4.43 -22.14 -22.05
CA LYS A 48 -5.36 -22.97 -22.83
C LYS A 48 -6.81 -22.54 -22.62
N LYS A 49 -7.15 -22.17 -21.39
CA LYS A 49 -8.50 -21.73 -21.00
C LYS A 49 -8.67 -20.20 -21.05
N SER A 50 -7.60 -19.45 -21.32
CA SER A 50 -7.58 -17.99 -21.17
C SER A 50 -8.07 -17.55 -19.79
N GLU A 51 -7.53 -18.16 -18.74
CA GLU A 51 -7.84 -17.83 -17.34
C GLU A 51 -6.60 -17.26 -16.64
N ILE A 52 -6.79 -16.20 -15.86
CA ILE A 52 -5.72 -15.56 -15.10
C ILE A 52 -6.19 -15.24 -13.68
N SER A 53 -5.30 -15.44 -12.71
CA SER A 53 -5.40 -14.95 -11.34
C SER A 53 -4.21 -14.03 -11.07
N ILE A 54 -4.45 -12.83 -10.58
CA ILE A 54 -3.41 -11.89 -10.19
C ILE A 54 -3.59 -11.55 -8.72
N ASP A 55 -2.54 -11.80 -7.94
CA ASP A 55 -2.49 -11.56 -6.50
C ASP A 55 -1.18 -10.85 -6.11
N LEU A 56 -1.22 -10.08 -5.03
CA LEU A 56 -0.02 -9.62 -4.33
C LEU A 56 0.69 -10.83 -3.71
N ALA A 57 2.03 -10.88 -3.79
CA ALA A 57 2.78 -12.07 -3.39
C ALA A 57 2.58 -12.46 -1.92
N GLU A 58 2.43 -11.49 -1.01
CA GLU A 58 2.20 -11.71 0.42
C GLU A 58 0.78 -12.19 0.73
N GLN A 59 -0.18 -11.87 -0.14
CA GLN A 59 -1.60 -12.18 0.05
C GLN A 59 -2.04 -13.44 -0.69
N SER A 60 -1.16 -13.98 -1.53
CA SER A 60 -1.38 -15.24 -2.21
C SER A 60 -1.48 -16.34 -1.16
N ARG A 61 -2.72 -16.73 -0.85
CA ARG A 61 -2.99 -18.05 -0.27
C ARG A 61 -2.30 -19.08 -1.17
N THR A 62 -1.78 -20.16 -0.59
CA THR A 62 -1.16 -21.27 -1.32
C THR A 62 -2.23 -22.00 -2.15
N VAL A 63 -2.76 -21.34 -3.19
CA VAL A 63 -3.74 -21.91 -4.10
C VAL A 63 -2.96 -22.63 -5.16
N THR A 64 -2.75 -23.93 -4.95
CA THR A 64 -2.22 -24.80 -5.99
C THR A 64 -3.31 -24.95 -7.04
N LYS A 65 -3.26 -24.13 -8.10
CA LYS A 65 -4.06 -24.31 -9.31
C LYS A 65 -3.24 -25.22 -10.25
N PRO A 66 -3.46 -26.56 -10.28
CA PRO A 66 -2.55 -27.51 -10.95
C PRO A 66 -2.43 -27.27 -12.46
N ASP A 67 -3.47 -26.71 -13.09
CA ASP A 67 -3.47 -26.38 -14.52
C ASP A 67 -2.84 -25.02 -14.85
N PHE A 68 -2.38 -24.27 -13.84
CA PHE A 68 -1.93 -22.89 -13.99
C PHE A 68 -0.41 -22.81 -13.85
N ILE A 69 0.19 -22.00 -14.71
CA ILE A 69 1.61 -21.66 -14.62
C ILE A 69 1.74 -20.43 -13.73
N LYS A 70 2.50 -20.56 -12.64
CA LYS A 70 2.89 -19.44 -11.78
C LYS A 70 4.01 -18.63 -12.44
N LYS A 71 3.84 -17.32 -12.52
CA LYS A 71 4.85 -16.33 -12.92
C LYS A 71 4.91 -15.21 -11.89
N THR A 72 6.07 -14.60 -11.80
CA THR A 72 6.30 -13.45 -10.90
C THR A 72 6.74 -12.27 -11.75
N ILE A 73 6.22 -11.10 -11.43
CA ILE A 73 6.70 -9.83 -11.99
C ILE A 73 7.08 -8.90 -10.85
N ASN A 74 8.28 -8.33 -10.92
CA ASN A 74 8.66 -7.26 -10.03
C ASN A 74 8.13 -5.95 -10.61
N TRP A 75 7.05 -5.44 -10.03
CA TRP A 75 6.37 -4.24 -10.52
C TRP A 75 7.11 -2.97 -10.11
N ALA A 76 7.83 -2.96 -8.97
CA ALA A 76 8.61 -1.81 -8.51
C ALA A 76 9.73 -1.44 -9.50
N LYS A 77 10.33 -2.43 -10.17
CA LYS A 77 11.34 -2.23 -11.23
C LYS A 77 10.80 -1.57 -12.50
N LEU A 78 9.48 -1.45 -12.64
CA LEU A 78 8.86 -0.75 -13.76
C LEU A 78 8.86 0.77 -13.54
N LEU A 79 9.09 1.23 -12.31
CA LEU A 79 9.13 2.64 -11.97
C LEU A 79 10.31 3.34 -12.67
N GLN A 80 10.05 4.50 -13.25
CA GLN A 80 11.09 5.34 -13.85
C GLN A 80 11.51 6.40 -12.85
N LEU A 81 12.83 6.49 -12.64
CA LEU A 81 13.45 7.47 -11.78
C LEU A 81 14.17 8.52 -12.64
N GLY A 82 13.97 9.78 -12.30
CA GLY A 82 14.65 10.93 -12.89
C GLY A 82 16.06 11.12 -12.32
N PRO A 83 16.88 11.96 -12.99
CA PRO A 83 18.22 12.31 -12.52
C PRO A 83 18.21 13.26 -11.31
N GLU A 84 17.13 14.01 -11.15
CA GLU A 84 16.92 14.94 -10.05
C GLU A 84 16.51 14.22 -8.76
N LYS A 85 16.71 14.90 -7.63
CA LYS A 85 16.41 14.38 -6.30
C LYS A 85 15.53 15.37 -5.55
N ASN A 86 14.63 14.83 -4.73
CA ASN A 86 13.81 15.63 -3.83
C ASN A 86 14.66 16.25 -2.70
N GLY A 87 14.03 17.10 -1.88
CA GLY A 87 14.68 17.68 -0.69
C GLY A 87 15.18 16.65 0.33
N GLY A 88 14.70 15.40 0.26
CA GLY A 88 15.17 14.25 1.05
C GLY A 88 16.28 13.43 0.39
N GLY A 89 16.80 13.82 -0.77
CA GLY A 89 17.88 13.13 -1.48
C GLY A 89 17.48 11.87 -2.24
N GLN A 90 16.18 11.57 -2.37
CA GLN A 90 15.67 10.43 -3.13
C GLN A 90 15.44 10.83 -4.60
N PRO A 91 15.69 9.93 -5.57
CA PRO A 91 15.40 10.20 -6.97
C PRO A 91 13.92 10.49 -7.20
N LEU A 92 13.63 11.46 -8.07
CA LEU A 92 12.26 11.78 -8.44
C LEU A 92 11.63 10.67 -9.28
N LYS A 93 10.34 10.43 -9.09
CA LYS A 93 9.57 9.47 -9.89
C LYS A 93 9.00 10.20 -11.11
N THR A 94 9.42 9.78 -12.31
CA THR A 94 9.11 10.50 -13.55
C THR A 94 8.10 9.77 -14.43
N GLY A 95 7.77 8.52 -14.10
CA GLY A 95 6.80 7.73 -14.85
C GLY A 95 6.93 6.24 -14.58
N SER A 96 6.38 5.42 -15.47
CA SER A 96 6.48 3.97 -15.38
C SER A 96 6.60 3.32 -16.75
N LYS A 97 7.33 2.21 -16.81
CA LYS A 97 7.39 1.31 -17.96
C LYS A 97 6.19 0.36 -17.91
N ILE A 98 5.71 -0.02 -19.08
CA ILE A 98 4.63 -1.00 -19.20
C ILE A 98 5.24 -2.36 -19.55
N ALA A 99 5.07 -3.34 -18.67
CA ALA A 99 5.32 -4.73 -18.97
C ALA A 99 4.07 -5.37 -19.56
N VAL A 100 4.20 -5.96 -20.75
CA VAL A 100 3.11 -6.64 -21.44
C VAL A 100 3.34 -8.15 -21.41
N ARG A 101 2.31 -8.91 -21.04
CA ARG A 101 2.30 -10.38 -21.02
C ARG A 101 1.04 -10.91 -21.68
N GLN A 102 1.18 -11.92 -22.53
CA GLN A 102 0.06 -12.56 -23.23
C GLN A 102 -0.17 -13.97 -22.68
N TYR A 103 -1.40 -14.30 -22.31
CA TYR A 103 -1.81 -15.63 -21.87
C TYR A 103 -3.12 -16.04 -22.55
N GLY A 104 -3.02 -16.91 -23.55
CA GLY A 104 -4.15 -17.22 -24.41
C GLY A 104 -4.62 -15.96 -25.13
N MET A 105 -5.90 -15.63 -25.01
CA MET A 105 -6.49 -14.42 -25.60
C MET A 105 -6.35 -13.17 -24.72
N ILE A 106 -5.91 -13.30 -23.47
CA ILE A 106 -5.81 -12.17 -22.53
C ILE A 106 -4.40 -11.59 -22.54
N GLN A 107 -4.33 -10.27 -22.72
CA GLN A 107 -3.15 -9.45 -22.55
C GLN A 107 -3.21 -8.77 -21.17
N ILE A 108 -2.16 -8.94 -20.38
CA ILE A 108 -1.94 -8.23 -19.12
C ILE A 108 -0.95 -7.12 -19.37
N ARG A 109 -1.30 -5.91 -18.97
CA ARG A 109 -0.43 -4.74 -18.97
C ARG A 109 -0.20 -4.32 -17.52
N THR A 110 1.06 -4.25 -17.14
CA THR A 110 1.50 -4.01 -15.78
C THR A 110 2.42 -2.81 -15.75
N GLU A 111 2.20 -1.92 -14.80
CA GLU A 111 3.04 -0.75 -14.57
C GLU A 111 3.12 -0.49 -13.04
N SER A 112 4.01 0.39 -12.64
CA SER A 112 4.01 0.98 -11.30
C SER A 112 3.18 2.26 -11.32
N GLY A 113 2.20 2.36 -10.44
CA GLY A 113 1.57 3.62 -10.04
C GLY A 113 2.30 4.22 -8.85
N PHE A 114 2.18 5.54 -8.69
CA PHE A 114 2.68 6.24 -7.52
C PHE A 114 1.80 7.45 -7.18
N VAL A 115 1.64 7.75 -5.90
CA VAL A 115 0.89 8.92 -5.39
C VAL A 115 1.87 9.99 -4.99
N ASN A 116 1.69 11.22 -5.49
CA ASN A 116 2.50 12.35 -5.05
C ASN A 116 1.89 12.95 -3.77
N ASP A 117 2.66 13.00 -2.68
CA ASP A 117 2.21 13.60 -1.40
C ASP A 117 2.19 15.14 -1.44
N ASN A 118 2.99 15.73 -2.32
CA ASN A 118 3.07 17.18 -2.47
C ASN A 118 2.86 17.59 -3.94
N PRO A 119 1.73 18.24 -4.28
CA PRO A 119 1.50 18.74 -5.64
C PRO A 119 2.50 19.82 -6.07
N GLN A 120 3.31 20.34 -5.14
CA GLN A 120 4.37 21.33 -5.37
C GLN A 120 5.79 20.77 -5.12
N GLY A 121 5.96 19.47 -4.85
CA GLY A 121 7.26 18.93 -4.42
C GLY A 121 7.33 17.41 -4.37
N GLU A 122 7.32 16.82 -5.56
CA GLU A 122 7.94 15.57 -5.98
C GLU A 122 8.46 14.64 -4.87
N SER A 123 7.53 13.87 -4.29
CA SER A 123 7.83 12.56 -3.72
C SER A 123 6.62 11.69 -3.94
N GLY A 124 6.80 10.57 -4.65
CA GLY A 124 5.78 9.55 -4.61
C GLY A 124 5.73 9.01 -3.18
N ALA A 125 4.73 9.38 -2.40
CA ALA A 125 4.51 8.90 -1.04
C ALA A 125 4.33 7.38 -0.98
N TRP A 126 3.84 6.82 -2.08
CA TRP A 126 3.44 5.42 -2.16
C TRP A 126 3.55 4.94 -3.59
N ASP A 127 4.13 3.76 -3.78
CA ASP A 127 4.14 3.03 -5.04
C ASP A 127 3.22 1.81 -4.93
N PHE A 128 2.50 1.51 -6.01
CA PHE A 128 1.59 0.36 -6.08
C PHE A 128 1.59 -0.21 -7.51
N PRO A 129 1.33 -1.51 -7.69
CA PRO A 129 1.13 -2.06 -9.01
C PRO A 129 -0.18 -1.55 -9.63
N VAL A 130 -0.17 -1.30 -10.94
CA VAL A 130 -1.38 -1.02 -11.72
C VAL A 130 -1.52 -2.04 -12.84
N ILE A 131 -2.73 -2.58 -12.98
CA ILE A 131 -3.08 -3.64 -13.92
C ILE A 131 -4.16 -3.16 -14.88
N GLU A 132 -3.95 -3.43 -16.16
CA GLU A 132 -4.95 -3.34 -17.21
C GLU A 132 -5.02 -4.69 -17.94
N LEU A 133 -6.22 -5.13 -18.26
CA LEU A 133 -6.45 -6.36 -19.01
C LEU A 133 -7.11 -6.04 -20.33
N ARG A 134 -6.63 -6.68 -21.39
CA ARG A 134 -7.20 -6.54 -22.75
C ARG A 134 -7.45 -7.90 -23.38
N VAL A 135 -8.50 -7.99 -24.19
CA VAL A 135 -8.81 -9.16 -25.01
C VAL A 135 -9.09 -8.65 -26.42
N ALA A 136 -8.38 -9.20 -27.42
CA ALA A 136 -8.49 -8.74 -28.82
C ALA A 136 -8.42 -7.21 -28.96
N GLU A 137 -7.45 -6.58 -28.30
CA GLU A 137 -7.25 -5.11 -28.22
C GLU A 137 -8.38 -4.31 -27.52
N LYS A 138 -9.48 -4.93 -27.09
CA LYS A 138 -10.49 -4.27 -26.24
C LYS A 138 -10.06 -4.33 -24.77
N THR A 139 -10.14 -3.21 -24.06
CA THR A 139 -9.88 -3.17 -22.61
C THR A 139 -11.02 -3.83 -21.86
N VAL A 140 -10.71 -4.93 -21.15
CA VAL A 140 -11.67 -5.69 -20.33
C VAL A 140 -11.57 -5.41 -18.84
N LEU A 141 -10.42 -4.90 -18.40
CA LEU A 141 -10.28 -4.30 -17.08
C LEU A 141 -9.51 -2.99 -17.27
N GLN A 142 -10.14 -1.89 -16.89
CA GLN A 142 -9.49 -0.58 -16.87
C GLN A 142 -8.32 -0.59 -15.88
N ARG A 143 -7.40 0.38 -16.01
CA ARG A 143 -6.27 0.58 -15.10
C ARG A 143 -6.73 0.53 -13.63
N THR A 144 -6.37 -0.54 -12.95
CA THR A 144 -6.78 -0.88 -11.59
C THR A 144 -5.55 -1.03 -10.73
N ALA A 145 -5.47 -0.26 -9.64
CA ALA A 145 -4.38 -0.41 -8.66
C ALA A 145 -4.57 -1.70 -7.87
N LEU A 146 -3.48 -2.42 -7.63
CA LEU A 146 -3.48 -3.62 -6.80
C LEU A 146 -2.85 -3.32 -5.44
N ASP A 147 -3.69 -3.20 -4.42
CA ASP A 147 -3.25 -3.00 -3.05
C ASP A 147 -4.38 -3.35 -2.06
N THR A 148 -4.01 -3.51 -0.79
CA THR A 148 -4.97 -3.47 0.30
C THR A 148 -5.34 -2.04 0.62
N CYS A 149 -6.57 -1.65 0.35
CA CYS A 149 -7.08 -0.39 0.85
C CYS A 149 -7.82 -0.59 2.18
N SER A 150 -7.19 -0.17 3.28
CA SER A 150 -7.77 -0.21 4.62
C SER A 150 -7.94 1.21 5.15
N ALA A 151 -9.11 1.57 5.69
CA ALA A 151 -9.27 2.85 6.39
C ALA A 151 -8.39 2.96 7.63
N ASN A 152 -7.95 1.81 8.16
CA ASN A 152 -7.02 1.71 9.28
C ASN A 152 -5.55 1.70 8.83
N ASP A 153 -5.28 1.50 7.53
CA ASP A 153 -3.96 1.76 6.99
C ASP A 153 -3.74 3.27 7.04
N LYS A 154 -2.84 3.69 7.94
CA LYS A 154 -2.42 5.08 8.09
C LYS A 154 -2.02 5.66 6.73
N ARG A 155 -1.44 4.85 5.83
CA ARG A 155 -1.02 5.28 4.48
C ARG A 155 -2.22 5.61 3.60
N ALA A 156 -3.19 4.71 3.45
CA ALA A 156 -4.38 4.95 2.65
C ALA A 156 -5.24 6.11 3.20
N ASN A 157 -5.35 6.21 4.54
CA ASN A 157 -6.13 7.26 5.20
C ASN A 157 -5.48 8.66 5.05
N ILE A 158 -4.15 8.75 5.22
CA ILE A 158 -3.42 10.03 5.10
C ILE A 158 -3.48 10.59 3.67
N TYR A 159 -3.36 9.74 2.65
CA TYR A 159 -3.23 10.20 1.26
C TYR A 159 -4.55 10.27 0.48
N PHE A 160 -5.51 9.39 0.78
CA PHE A 160 -6.77 9.34 0.02
C PHE A 160 -8.01 9.69 0.82
N GLY A 161 -7.97 9.61 2.16
CA GLY A 161 -9.12 9.81 3.05
C GLY A 161 -10.25 8.78 2.89
N THR A 162 -10.39 8.17 1.71
CA THR A 162 -11.34 7.11 1.35
C THR A 162 -10.70 6.21 0.30
N CYS A 163 -11.05 4.92 0.32
CA CYS A 163 -10.51 3.96 -0.64
C CYS A 163 -11.06 4.20 -2.06
N PRO A 164 -10.22 4.49 -3.06
CA PRO A 164 -10.70 4.72 -4.42
C PRO A 164 -11.31 3.45 -5.03
N GLY A 165 -12.40 3.58 -5.77
CA GLY A 165 -13.13 2.42 -6.34
C GLY A 165 -12.33 1.60 -7.37
N ASN A 166 -11.23 2.13 -7.89
CA ASN A 166 -10.31 1.47 -8.82
C ASN A 166 -9.17 0.71 -8.13
N TRP A 167 -9.28 0.46 -6.82
CA TRP A 167 -8.33 -0.37 -6.07
C TRP A 167 -8.88 -1.78 -5.91
N ALA A 168 -8.02 -2.77 -6.05
CA ALA A 168 -8.36 -4.18 -5.95
C ALA A 168 -7.30 -4.94 -5.16
N GLN A 169 -7.73 -5.99 -4.49
CA GLN A 169 -6.83 -6.90 -3.79
C GLN A 169 -6.33 -7.99 -4.74
N SER A 170 -7.25 -8.51 -5.56
CA SER A 170 -6.94 -9.48 -6.58
C SER A 170 -7.90 -9.39 -7.76
N ILE A 171 -7.43 -9.90 -8.89
CA ILE A 171 -8.15 -9.93 -10.15
C ILE A 171 -8.16 -11.37 -10.64
N GLU A 172 -9.34 -11.90 -10.91
CA GLU A 172 -9.52 -13.19 -11.56
C GLU A 172 -10.25 -12.99 -12.89
N THR A 173 -9.88 -13.77 -13.89
CA THR A 173 -10.50 -13.73 -15.21
C THR A 173 -10.74 -15.13 -15.73
N LYS A 174 -11.85 -15.29 -16.44
CA LYS A 174 -12.13 -16.49 -17.22
C LYS A 174 -12.83 -16.13 -18.53
N MET A 175 -12.52 -16.90 -19.56
CA MET A 175 -13.24 -16.85 -20.83
C MET A 175 -14.42 -17.81 -20.78
N LEU A 176 -15.60 -17.32 -21.14
CA LEU A 176 -16.80 -18.13 -21.24
C LEU A 176 -16.87 -18.84 -22.60
N ALA A 177 -17.64 -19.92 -22.66
CA ALA A 177 -17.80 -20.71 -23.88
C ALA A 177 -18.41 -19.92 -25.05
N ASP A 178 -19.13 -18.84 -24.76
CA ASP A 178 -19.75 -17.94 -25.74
C ASP A 178 -18.83 -16.77 -26.17
N GLY A 179 -17.56 -16.80 -25.77
CA GLY A 179 -16.56 -15.79 -26.13
C GLY A 179 -16.50 -14.58 -25.20
N ARG A 180 -17.47 -14.42 -24.28
CA ARG A 180 -17.45 -13.32 -23.30
C ARG A 180 -16.33 -13.50 -22.27
N VAL A 181 -15.90 -12.39 -21.70
CA VAL A 181 -14.90 -12.37 -20.62
C VAL A 181 -15.60 -12.01 -19.33
N GLU A 182 -15.41 -12.86 -18.32
CA GLU A 182 -15.80 -12.55 -16.94
C GLU A 182 -14.56 -12.09 -16.19
N VAL A 183 -14.59 -10.85 -15.71
CA VAL A 183 -13.56 -10.29 -14.83
C VAL A 183 -14.14 -10.15 -13.44
N GLU A 184 -13.53 -10.85 -12.48
CA GLU A 184 -13.84 -10.73 -11.07
C GLU A 184 -12.77 -9.89 -10.39
N VAL A 185 -13.20 -8.76 -9.82
CA VAL A 185 -12.35 -7.88 -9.05
C VAL A 185 -12.73 -8.02 -7.58
N LYS A 186 -11.82 -8.56 -6.78
CA LYS A 186 -12.01 -8.68 -5.33
C LYS A 186 -11.43 -7.46 -4.65
N ARG A 187 -12.28 -6.76 -3.89
CA ARG A 187 -11.89 -5.59 -3.11
C ARG A 187 -12.15 -5.88 -1.65
N LYS A 188 -11.16 -5.64 -0.81
CA LYS A 188 -11.30 -5.69 0.64
C LYS A 188 -11.09 -4.28 1.16
N PHE A 189 -12.15 -3.70 1.72
CA PHE A 189 -12.10 -2.43 2.42
C PHE A 189 -12.32 -2.71 3.90
N ASP A 190 -11.43 -2.25 4.77
CA ASP A 190 -11.77 -2.14 6.19
C ASP A 190 -12.28 -0.71 6.41
N ASP A 191 -13.48 -0.56 6.96
CA ASP A 191 -14.00 0.76 7.33
C ASP A 191 -13.41 1.25 8.66
N SER A 192 -13.70 2.51 9.02
CA SER A 192 -13.24 3.16 10.26
C SER A 192 -13.66 2.41 11.53
N ASP A 193 -14.65 1.52 11.44
CA ASP A 193 -15.16 0.69 12.53
C ASP A 193 -14.47 -0.69 12.60
N GLY A 194 -13.49 -0.93 11.71
CA GLY A 194 -12.75 -2.20 11.63
C GLY A 194 -13.53 -3.34 10.98
N GLN A 195 -14.66 -3.07 10.32
CA GLN A 195 -15.37 -4.09 9.56
C GLN A 195 -14.79 -4.22 8.15
N THR A 196 -14.36 -5.43 7.82
CA THR A 196 -14.04 -5.81 6.45
C THR A 196 -15.32 -5.91 5.62
N LYS A 197 -15.45 -5.05 4.61
CA LYS A 197 -16.43 -5.19 3.53
C LYS A 197 -15.72 -5.70 2.27
N GLY A 198 -15.97 -6.96 1.96
CA GLY A 198 -15.55 -7.58 0.70
C GLY A 198 -16.56 -7.26 -0.40
N THR A 199 -16.15 -6.57 -1.46
CA THR A 199 -17.00 -6.40 -2.65
C THR A 199 -16.42 -7.23 -3.79
N ARG A 200 -17.27 -8.07 -4.38
CA ARG A 200 -16.98 -8.82 -5.61
C ARG A 200 -17.72 -8.11 -6.74
N GLU A 201 -16.98 -7.53 -7.66
CA GLU A 201 -17.55 -6.99 -8.89
C GLU A 201 -17.24 -7.96 -10.03
N THR A 202 -18.30 -8.41 -10.71
CA THR A 202 -18.19 -9.23 -11.90
C THR A 202 -18.57 -8.37 -13.09
N GLN A 203 -17.58 -8.04 -13.93
CA GLN A 203 -17.82 -7.35 -15.19
C GLN A 203 -17.92 -8.39 -16.30
N MET A 204 -19.05 -8.35 -17.00
CA MET A 204 -19.30 -9.17 -18.18
C MET A 204 -19.13 -8.28 -19.40
N ILE A 205 -18.16 -8.62 -20.24
CA ILE A 205 -17.88 -7.82 -21.44
C ILE A 205 -18.33 -8.61 -22.65
N THR A 206 -19.33 -8.06 -23.32
CA THR A 206 -19.88 -8.53 -24.59
C THR A 206 -19.22 -7.78 -25.74
N ASP A 207 -19.10 -8.44 -26.89
CA ASP A 207 -18.57 -7.82 -28.10
C ASP A 207 -19.40 -6.66 -28.64
#